data_AF-A0A060BVH6-F1
#
_entry.id   AF-A0A060BVH6-F1
#
_cell.length_a   1.000
_cell.length_b   1.000
_cell.length_c   1.000
_cell.angle_alpha   90.00
_cell.angle_beta   90.00
_cell.angle_gamma   90.00
#
_symmetry.space_group_name_H-M   'P 1'
#
loop_
_entity.id
_entity.type
_entity.pdbx_description
1 polymer ?
#
loop_
_entity_poly.entity_id
_entity_poly.type
_entity_poly.pdbx_seq_one_letter_code
_entity_poly.pdbx_strand_id
1 'polypeptide(L)'
;RTLDRVRDRGFAAYFDDQRDWLTEYWANSDVEVVGQEPIQQATRWCIFQLAQAAARSDQLGIAAKGVTGSGYEGHYFWDTDVYVVPFLIHTNPGMARNALRFRYNLLPSAQVRAREFVPARRTVPVADHQRRGRPPRTTRPAPRSTT
;
A
#
# COMPACT_ATOMS: atom_id res chain seq x y z
N ARG A 1 2.08 4.68 33.74
CA ARG A 1 0.83 5.16 33.10
C ARG A 1 -0.06 4.04 32.55
N THR A 2 0.43 3.08 31.74
CA THR A 2 -0.45 1.99 31.24
C THR A 2 -0.73 0.92 32.30
N LEU A 3 0.29 0.48 33.04
CA LEU A 3 0.14 -0.55 34.09
C LEU A 3 -0.66 -0.07 35.29
N ASP A 4 -0.54 1.21 35.67
CA ASP A 4 -1.31 1.80 36.78
C ASP A 4 -2.82 1.74 36.49
N ARG A 5 -3.24 2.08 35.26
CA ARG A 5 -4.64 1.96 34.83
C ARG A 5 -5.16 0.54 34.85
N VAL A 6 -4.30 -0.42 34.49
CA VAL A 6 -4.67 -1.85 34.55
C VAL A 6 -4.88 -2.28 35.99
N ARG A 7 -4.03 -1.81 36.92
CA ARG A 7 -4.18 -2.05 38.35
C ARG A 7 -5.48 -1.45 38.90
N ASP A 8 -5.83 -0.23 38.48
CA ASP A 8 -6.98 0.50 39.01
C ASP A 8 -8.32 0.00 38.44
N ARG A 9 -8.38 -0.38 37.15
CA ARG A 9 -9.60 -0.90 36.52
C ARG A 9 -9.81 -2.40 36.70
N GLY A 10 -8.74 -3.16 36.96
CA GLY A 10 -8.77 -4.61 37.08
C GLY A 10 -8.98 -5.34 35.75
N PHE A 11 -8.81 -6.66 35.77
CA PHE A 11 -8.90 -7.53 34.58
C PHE A 11 -10.30 -7.53 33.94
N ALA A 12 -11.36 -7.60 34.76
CA ALA A 12 -12.73 -7.75 34.28
C ALA A 12 -13.14 -6.65 33.28
N ALA A 13 -12.76 -5.40 33.55
CA ALA A 13 -13.05 -4.29 32.66
C ALA A 13 -12.45 -4.48 31.25
N TYR A 14 -11.20 -4.95 31.15
CA TYR A 14 -10.56 -5.18 29.84
C TYR A 14 -11.10 -6.42 29.14
N PHE A 15 -11.52 -7.43 29.90
CA PHE A 15 -12.20 -8.59 29.35
C PHE A 15 -13.55 -8.19 28.73
N ASP A 16 -14.34 -7.39 29.45
CA ASP A 16 -15.60 -6.87 28.95
C ASP A 16 -15.40 -5.97 27.73
N ASP A 17 -14.42 -5.04 27.77
CA ASP A 17 -14.06 -4.20 26.61
C ASP A 17 -13.69 -5.05 25.37
N GLN A 18 -12.93 -6.14 25.57
CA GLN A 18 -12.54 -7.04 24.48
C GLN A 18 -13.73 -7.85 23.97
N ARG A 19 -14.58 -8.37 24.87
CA ARG A 19 -15.78 -9.12 24.51
C ARG A 19 -16.69 -8.24 23.66
N ASP A 20 -16.97 -7.03 24.12
CA ASP A 20 -17.90 -6.12 23.45
C ASP A 20 -17.36 -5.74 22.06
N TRP A 21 -16.05 -5.48 21.94
CA TRP A 21 -15.40 -5.25 20.64
C TRP A 21 -15.50 -6.47 19.71
N LEU A 22 -15.27 -7.69 20.22
CA LEU A 22 -15.39 -8.92 19.44
C LEU A 22 -16.84 -9.18 19.03
N THR A 23 -17.81 -8.88 19.89
CA THR A 23 -19.24 -9.01 19.58
C THR A 23 -19.61 -8.12 18.40
N GLU A 24 -19.19 -6.86 18.39
CA GLU A 24 -19.41 -5.95 17.27
C GLU A 24 -18.70 -6.44 15.99
N TYR A 25 -17.44 -6.85 16.11
CA TYR A 25 -16.68 -7.36 14.96
C TYR A 25 -17.36 -8.58 14.32
N TRP A 26 -17.81 -9.55 15.13
CA TRP A 26 -18.51 -10.74 14.65
C TRP A 26 -19.87 -10.41 14.04
N ALA A 27 -20.63 -9.49 14.64
CA ALA A 27 -21.90 -9.04 14.07
C ALA A 27 -21.74 -8.48 12.65
N ASN A 28 -20.60 -7.85 12.36
CA ASN A 28 -20.32 -7.26 11.05
C ASN A 28 -19.60 -8.20 10.06
N SER A 29 -19.02 -9.31 10.53
CA SER A 29 -18.02 -10.07 9.76
C SER A 29 -18.28 -11.57 9.66
N ASP A 30 -19.19 -12.13 10.46
CA ASP A 30 -19.43 -13.57 10.47
C ASP A 30 -20.01 -14.08 9.15
N VAL A 31 -19.65 -15.33 8.81
CA VAL A 31 -20.15 -16.04 7.65
C VAL A 31 -20.61 -17.42 8.10
N GLU A 32 -21.90 -17.67 8.00
CA GLU A 32 -22.50 -18.94 8.39
C GLU A 32 -22.48 -19.95 7.23
N VAL A 33 -21.96 -21.15 7.51
CA VAL A 33 -21.86 -22.26 6.56
C VAL A 33 -22.66 -23.44 7.10
N VAL A 34 -23.92 -23.52 6.69
CA VAL A 34 -24.89 -24.50 7.21
C VAL A 34 -24.49 -25.93 6.81
N GLY A 35 -24.55 -26.85 7.79
CA GLY A 35 -24.33 -28.28 7.58
C GLY A 35 -22.87 -28.70 7.38
N GLN A 36 -21.90 -27.80 7.55
CA GLN A 36 -20.47 -28.10 7.35
C GLN A 36 -19.61 -27.55 8.51
N GLU A 37 -19.72 -28.16 9.68
CA GLU A 37 -19.03 -27.71 10.91
C GLU A 37 -17.51 -27.50 10.75
N PRO A 38 -16.75 -28.39 10.09
CA PRO A 38 -15.31 -28.17 9.92
C PRO A 38 -14.99 -26.92 9.09
N ILE A 39 -15.82 -26.64 8.08
CA ILE A 39 -15.67 -25.46 7.21
C ILE A 39 -16.12 -24.20 7.94
N GLN A 40 -17.19 -24.27 8.74
CA GLN A 40 -17.61 -23.17 9.61
C GLN A 40 -16.48 -22.75 10.56
N GLN A 41 -15.81 -23.72 11.20
CA GLN A 41 -14.68 -23.46 12.09
C GLN A 41 -13.49 -22.85 11.33
N ALA A 42 -13.13 -23.41 10.17
CA ALA A 42 -12.02 -22.90 9.36
C ALA A 42 -12.28 -21.45 8.89
N THR A 43 -13.49 -21.16 8.43
CA THR A 43 -13.90 -19.81 8.01
C THR A 43 -13.83 -18.82 9.16
N ARG A 44 -14.42 -19.16 10.31
CA ARG A 44 -14.35 -18.30 11.51
C ARG A 44 -12.91 -18.14 12.00
N TRP A 45 -12.08 -19.17 11.92
CA TRP A 45 -10.65 -19.04 12.24
C TRP A 45 -9.94 -18.03 11.34
N CYS A 46 -10.16 -18.08 10.03
CA CYS A 46 -9.60 -17.10 9.09
C CYS A 46 -10.07 -15.68 9.40
N ILE A 47 -11.37 -15.47 9.64
CA ILE A 47 -11.95 -14.17 9.98
C ILE A 47 -11.42 -13.64 11.32
N PHE A 48 -11.23 -14.52 12.30
CA PHE A 48 -10.63 -14.18 13.58
C PHE A 48 -9.17 -13.72 13.41
N GLN A 49 -8.39 -14.40 12.57
CA GLN A 49 -7.01 -13.99 12.28
C GLN A 49 -6.94 -12.62 11.59
N LEU A 50 -7.90 -12.28 10.72
CA LEU A 50 -8.01 -10.94 10.15
C LEU A 50 -8.26 -9.90 11.24
N ALA A 51 -9.10 -10.20 12.23
CA ALA A 51 -9.31 -9.34 13.39
C ALA A 51 -7.99 -9.08 14.13
N GLN A 52 -7.25 -10.15 14.46
CA GLN A 52 -5.98 -10.06 15.18
C GLN A 52 -4.93 -9.25 14.40
N ALA A 53 -4.87 -9.40 13.07
CA ALA A 53 -3.90 -8.71 12.23
C ALA A 53 -4.25 -7.23 11.98
N ALA A 54 -5.54 -6.88 11.90
CA ALA A 54 -5.98 -5.57 11.40
C ALA A 54 -6.55 -4.63 12.47
N ALA A 55 -7.12 -5.14 13.56
CA ALA A 55 -7.89 -4.36 14.53
C ALA A 55 -7.11 -3.21 15.17
N ARG A 56 -5.81 -3.45 15.42
CA ARG A 56 -4.88 -2.49 16.01
C ARG A 56 -3.77 -2.12 15.04
N SER A 57 -4.06 -2.19 13.74
CA SER A 57 -3.13 -1.74 12.73
C SER A 57 -2.82 -0.25 12.86
N ASP A 58 -3.63 0.56 13.55
CA ASP A 58 -3.34 1.95 14.00
C ASP A 58 -2.53 2.83 12.99
N GLN A 59 -2.78 2.66 11.69
CA GLN A 59 -2.06 3.32 10.57
C GLN A 59 -0.59 2.86 10.36
N LEU A 60 -0.19 1.76 10.99
CA LEU A 60 1.07 1.03 10.87
C LEU A 60 1.03 -0.07 9.79
N GLY A 61 -0.15 -0.33 9.19
CA GLY A 61 -0.31 -1.32 8.12
C GLY A 61 -0.57 -2.73 8.62
N ILE A 62 -0.69 -3.68 7.69
CA ILE A 62 -0.95 -5.10 7.96
C ILE A 62 0.14 -5.92 7.30
N ALA A 63 1.02 -6.53 8.10
CA ALA A 63 2.11 -7.36 7.59
C ALA A 63 1.59 -8.68 7.00
N ALA A 64 2.33 -9.27 6.05
CA ALA A 64 1.91 -10.50 5.36
C ALA A 64 1.56 -11.69 6.29
N LYS A 65 2.19 -11.77 7.47
CA LYS A 65 1.90 -12.78 8.50
C LYS A 65 1.34 -12.18 9.80
N GLY A 66 0.82 -10.96 9.75
CA GLY A 66 0.51 -10.20 10.96
C GLY A 66 1.69 -10.19 11.92
N VAL A 67 1.43 -10.48 13.20
CA VAL A 67 2.46 -10.63 14.25
C VAL A 67 2.60 -12.09 14.73
N THR A 68 2.38 -13.05 13.81
CA THR A 68 2.30 -14.48 14.13
C THR A 68 3.55 -15.30 13.81
N GLY A 69 4.57 -14.68 13.23
CA GLY A 69 5.84 -15.35 12.93
C GLY A 69 6.83 -14.46 12.18
N SER A 70 8.07 -14.94 12.03
CA SER A 70 9.19 -14.21 11.42
C SER A 70 9.19 -14.22 9.89
N GLY A 71 8.41 -15.10 9.26
CA GLY A 71 8.34 -15.17 7.80
C GLY A 71 7.93 -13.83 7.19
N TYR A 72 8.59 -13.43 6.10
CA TYR A 72 8.46 -12.12 5.47
C TYR A 72 8.85 -10.92 6.34
N GLU A 73 9.50 -11.11 7.50
CA GLU A 73 10.12 -10.05 8.31
C GLU A 73 9.18 -8.88 8.68
N GLY A 74 7.87 -9.13 8.73
CA GLY A 74 6.88 -8.08 8.97
C GLY A 74 6.67 -7.12 7.79
N HIS A 75 7.15 -7.46 6.60
CA HIS A 75 6.99 -6.63 5.40
C HIS A 75 5.52 -6.53 4.93
N TYR A 76 5.25 -5.39 4.31
CA TYR A 76 3.95 -5.03 3.76
C TYR A 76 3.96 -5.17 2.24
N PHE A 77 3.09 -6.03 1.72
CA PHE A 77 2.96 -6.29 0.30
C PHE A 77 1.61 -5.84 -0.22
N TRP A 78 1.45 -5.85 -1.55
CA TRP A 78 0.18 -5.56 -2.24
C TRP A 78 -0.99 -6.44 -1.77
N ASP A 79 -0.71 -7.56 -1.08
CA ASP A 79 -1.66 -8.46 -0.46
C ASP A 79 -2.67 -7.76 0.45
N THR A 80 -2.25 -6.72 1.18
CA THR A 80 -3.16 -5.93 2.01
C THR A 80 -4.21 -5.25 1.15
N ASP A 81 -3.81 -4.58 0.09
CA ASP A 81 -4.69 -3.77 -0.75
C ASP A 81 -5.61 -4.64 -1.63
N VAL A 82 -5.13 -5.81 -2.06
CA VAL A 82 -5.86 -6.69 -2.98
C VAL A 82 -6.70 -7.75 -2.28
N TYR A 83 -6.25 -8.31 -1.15
CA TYR A 83 -6.98 -9.39 -0.48
C TYR A 83 -7.66 -8.95 0.81
N VAL A 84 -6.99 -8.14 1.65
CA VAL A 84 -7.48 -7.79 2.99
C VAL A 84 -8.45 -6.60 2.96
N VAL A 85 -8.08 -5.52 2.26
CA VAL A 85 -8.87 -4.29 2.18
C VAL A 85 -10.27 -4.55 1.60
N PRO A 86 -10.48 -5.35 0.56
CA PRO A 86 -11.84 -5.63 0.07
C PRO A 86 -12.74 -6.24 1.14
N PHE A 87 -12.24 -7.19 1.94
CA PHE A 87 -13.00 -7.73 3.06
C PHE A 87 -13.34 -6.64 4.08
N LEU A 88 -12.34 -5.85 4.49
CA LEU A 88 -12.53 -4.79 5.50
C LEU A 88 -13.43 -3.65 5.01
N ILE A 89 -13.46 -3.33 3.72
CA ILE A 89 -14.37 -2.30 3.19
C ILE A 89 -15.83 -2.68 3.41
N HIS A 90 -16.16 -3.97 3.32
CA HIS A 90 -17.54 -4.46 3.46
C HIS A 90 -17.92 -4.74 4.91
N THR A 91 -16.97 -5.11 5.77
CA THR A 91 -17.27 -5.50 7.16
C THR A 91 -16.92 -4.41 8.17
N ASN A 92 -15.78 -3.72 8.00
CA ASN A 92 -15.25 -2.76 8.98
C ASN A 92 -14.55 -1.57 8.29
N PRO A 93 -15.29 -0.61 7.69
CA PRO A 93 -14.72 0.47 6.88
C PRO A 93 -13.67 1.32 7.60
N GLY A 94 -13.77 1.47 8.93
CA GLY A 94 -12.77 2.17 9.74
C GLY A 94 -11.40 1.48 9.71
N MET A 95 -11.37 0.14 9.73
CA MET A 95 -10.14 -0.64 9.63
C MET A 95 -9.55 -0.56 8.22
N ALA A 96 -10.38 -0.65 7.18
CA ALA A 96 -9.95 -0.43 5.79
C ALA A 96 -9.32 0.97 5.61
N ARG A 97 -9.95 2.01 6.17
CA ARG A 97 -9.40 3.37 6.15
C ARG A 97 -8.04 3.44 6.82
N ASN A 98 -7.86 2.78 7.97
CA ASN A 98 -6.57 2.76 8.66
C ASN A 98 -5.47 2.07 7.83
N ALA A 99 -5.79 0.94 7.19
CA ALA A 99 -4.88 0.24 6.30
C ALA A 99 -4.46 1.09 5.08
N LEU A 100 -5.40 1.80 4.45
CA LEU A 100 -5.09 2.71 3.34
C LEU A 100 -4.34 3.97 3.80
N ARG A 101 -4.61 4.45 5.02
CA ARG A 101 -3.90 5.60 5.58
C ARG A 101 -2.42 5.30 5.82
N PHE A 102 -2.08 4.08 6.20
CA PHE A 102 -0.69 3.62 6.21
C PHE A 102 -0.02 3.79 4.84
N ARG A 103 -0.67 3.36 3.75
CA ARG A 103 -0.15 3.55 2.38
C ARG A 103 0.03 5.02 2.02
N TYR A 104 -0.96 5.86 2.37
CA TYR A 104 -0.88 7.29 2.15
C TYR A 104 0.33 7.91 2.87
N ASN A 105 0.60 7.49 4.10
CA ASN A 105 1.75 7.99 4.87
C ASN A 105 3.10 7.58 4.26
N LEU A 106 3.15 6.52 3.44
CA LEU A 106 4.34 6.09 2.70
C LEU A 106 4.56 6.83 1.36
N LEU A 107 3.63 7.69 0.92
CA LEU A 107 3.74 8.40 -0.36
C LEU A 107 5.05 9.21 -0.49
N PRO A 108 5.53 9.95 0.52
CA PRO A 108 6.80 10.67 0.40
C PRO A 108 7.98 9.74 0.12
N SER A 109 8.06 8.61 0.81
CA SER A 109 9.10 7.59 0.58
C SER A 109 8.97 6.95 -0.80
N ALA A 110 7.74 6.67 -1.25
CA ALA A 110 7.49 6.15 -2.59
C ALA A 110 7.91 7.14 -3.69
N GLN A 111 7.73 8.45 -3.48
CA GLN A 111 8.19 9.48 -4.41
C GLN A 111 9.71 9.56 -4.49
N VAL A 112 10.42 9.43 -3.36
CA VAL A 112 11.88 9.33 -3.34
C VAL A 112 12.32 8.10 -4.13
N ARG A 113 11.73 6.94 -3.83
CA ARG A 113 12.03 5.69 -4.53
C ARG A 113 11.77 5.82 -6.04
N ALA A 114 10.66 6.41 -6.46
CA ALA A 114 10.35 6.60 -7.88
C ALA A 114 11.45 7.40 -8.60
N ARG A 115 12.01 8.44 -7.98
CA ARG A 115 13.09 9.26 -8.57
C ARG A 115 14.39 8.48 -8.77
N GLU A 116 14.68 7.49 -7.95
CA GLU A 116 15.84 6.60 -8.12
C GLU A 116 15.71 5.70 -9.35
N PHE A 117 14.47 5.37 -9.75
CA PHE A 117 14.18 4.45 -10.87
C PHE A 117 13.73 5.13 -12.14
N VAL A 118 13.56 6.46 -12.18
CA VAL A 118 13.41 7.17 -13.47
C VAL A 118 14.76 7.10 -14.16
N PRO A 119 14.93 6.31 -15.24
CA PRO A 119 16.15 6.42 -16.03
C PRO A 119 16.17 7.85 -16.52
N ALA A 120 17.28 8.58 -16.27
CA ALA A 120 17.54 9.84 -16.95
C ALA A 120 17.14 9.61 -18.41
N ARG A 121 16.14 10.36 -18.91
CA ARG A 121 15.73 10.29 -20.31
C ARG A 121 17.01 10.26 -21.12
N ARG A 122 17.39 9.10 -21.66
CA ARG A 122 18.46 9.02 -22.64
C ARG A 122 17.91 9.84 -23.78
N THR A 123 18.34 11.10 -23.86
CA THR A 123 18.39 11.82 -25.12
C THR A 123 19.27 10.95 -26.01
N VAL A 124 18.63 10.02 -26.73
CA VAL A 124 19.26 9.42 -27.90
C VAL A 124 19.58 10.63 -28.78
N PRO A 125 20.85 10.90 -29.10
CA PRO A 125 21.14 11.91 -30.10
C PRO A 125 20.52 11.37 -31.37
N VAL A 126 19.46 12.02 -31.87
CA VAL A 126 19.03 11.82 -33.24
C VAL A 126 20.22 12.26 -34.07
N ALA A 127 20.95 11.29 -34.63
CA ALA A 127 21.95 11.57 -35.64
C ALA A 127 21.23 12.22 -36.81
N ASP A 128 21.50 13.51 -37.00
CA ASP A 128 20.88 14.34 -38.03
C ASP A 128 21.38 13.89 -39.41
N HIS A 129 20.70 12.90 -40.00
CA HIS A 129 21.11 12.27 -41.24
C HIS A 129 20.59 13.02 -42.49
N GLN A 130 20.55 14.35 -42.44
CA GLN A 130 20.17 15.20 -43.57
C GLN A 130 21.11 16.39 -43.78
N ARG A 131 22.40 16.11 -44.03
CA ARG A 131 23.27 17.03 -44.80
C ARG A 131 24.17 16.26 -45.76
N ARG A 132 23.61 15.80 -46.88
CA ARG A 132 24.38 15.46 -48.08
C ARG A 132 23.74 16.12 -49.30
N GLY A 133 24.49 16.99 -49.95
CA GLY A 133 24.27 17.34 -51.36
C GLY A 133 23.65 18.71 -51.64
N ARG A 134 24.44 19.78 -51.57
CA ARG A 134 24.27 20.90 -52.53
C ARG A 134 25.66 21.30 -53.04
N PRO A 135 25.96 21.13 -54.34
CA PRO A 135 27.26 21.48 -54.89
C PRO A 135 27.44 23.01 -54.95
N PRO A 136 28.69 23.52 -54.88
CA PRO A 136 28.96 24.94 -54.88
C PRO A 136 28.71 25.54 -56.28
N ARG A 137 27.97 26.64 -56.33
CA ARG A 137 27.77 27.44 -57.56
C ARG A 137 29.00 28.33 -57.75
N THR A 138 29.70 28.14 -58.86
CA THR A 138 30.87 28.94 -59.25
C THR A 138 30.48 30.26 -59.94
N THR A 139 31.05 31.34 -59.40
CA THR A 139 31.63 32.55 -60.04
C THR A 139 30.84 33.43 -61.01
N ARG A 140 30.79 34.74 -60.70
CA ARG A 140 31.42 35.80 -61.53
C ARG A 140 31.67 37.08 -60.70
N PRO A 141 32.78 37.83 -60.90
CA PRO A 141 33.10 39.04 -60.16
C PRO A 141 32.54 40.33 -60.80
N ALA A 142 32.62 41.40 -60.00
CA ALA A 142 31.98 42.72 -60.05
C ALA A 142 32.23 43.60 -61.30
N PRO A 143 31.60 44.78 -61.34
CA PRO A 143 32.40 46.00 -61.54
C PRO A 143 32.18 47.06 -60.45
N ARG A 144 33.25 47.85 -60.24
CA ARG A 144 33.37 49.01 -59.33
C ARG A 144 32.86 50.29 -59.99
N SER A 145 32.33 51.24 -59.20
CA SER A 145 32.64 52.69 -59.21
C SER A 145 31.75 53.44 -58.20
N THR A 146 32.31 54.07 -57.16
CA THR A 146 32.73 55.49 -57.02
C THR A 146 31.60 56.42 -56.55
N THR A 147 31.67 56.90 -55.30
CA THR A 147 31.74 58.31 -54.89
C THR A 147 32.20 58.34 -53.43
#